data_AF-A0A835LJP9-F1
#
_entry.id   AF-A0A835LJP9-F1
#
_cell.length_a   1.000
_cell.length_b   1.000
_cell.length_c   1.000
_cell.angle_alpha   90.00
_cell.angle_beta   90.00
_cell.angle_gamma   90.00
#
_symmetry.space_group_name_H-M   'P 1'
#
loop_
_entity.id
_entity.type
_entity.pdbx_description
1 polymer ?
#
loop_
_entity_poly.entity_id
_entity_poly.type
_entity_poly.pdbx_seq_one_letter_code
_entity_poly.pdbx_strand_id
1 'polypeptide(L)'
;MQDKVRESEGKSYGVLVNSFYEMEPAYADYYKKNMGIRSWNIGPVSLCNRNNIDKAQRGKKASIDDHYCLSWLDAKEPNSVLYVSFGSISRLGAAQLLEIAMGLEASNVPFIWVVRMSKNSDNEQFLPEGFEERMEGKGLIIRDWAPQALILDHPAVGGFMTHCGWNSTFEGITAGLPLITWPMFAEQFNNEQLVTQVLKIGIRSGNDVWNSWMEGDTVCDKGNVRESCDSTDE
;
A
#
# COMPACT_ATOMS: atom_id res chain seq x y z
N MET A 1 -16.20 -18.67 2.02
CA MET A 1 -16.11 -17.73 0.87
C MET A 1 -15.15 -18.23 -0.19
N GLN A 2 -13.91 -18.60 0.20
CA GLN A 2 -12.89 -19.12 -0.72
C GLN A 2 -13.35 -20.37 -1.51
N ASP A 3 -14.05 -21.32 -0.89
CA ASP A 3 -14.54 -22.52 -1.60
C ASP A 3 -15.55 -22.18 -2.70
N LYS A 4 -16.41 -21.19 -2.47
CA LYS A 4 -17.35 -20.71 -3.48
C LYS A 4 -16.63 -20.03 -4.65
N VAL A 5 -15.55 -19.30 -4.37
CA VAL A 5 -14.71 -18.71 -5.41
C VAL A 5 -14.08 -19.82 -6.26
N ARG A 6 -13.41 -20.79 -5.63
CA ARG A 6 -12.80 -21.94 -6.34
C ARG A 6 -13.80 -22.75 -7.15
N GLU A 7 -14.96 -23.02 -6.59
CA GLU A 7 -16.04 -23.70 -7.31
C GLU A 7 -16.52 -22.88 -8.52
N SER A 8 -16.62 -21.56 -8.38
CA SER A 8 -17.02 -20.67 -9.48
C SER A 8 -15.97 -20.59 -10.59
N GLU A 9 -14.68 -20.68 -10.26
CA GLU A 9 -13.59 -20.70 -11.25
C GLU A 9 -13.72 -21.91 -12.18
N GLY A 10 -14.05 -23.08 -11.64
CA GLY A 10 -14.24 -24.30 -12.43
C GLY A 10 -15.57 -24.35 -13.20
N LYS A 11 -16.59 -23.62 -12.75
CA LYS A 11 -17.92 -23.55 -13.42
C LYS A 11 -18.01 -22.45 -14.48
N SER A 12 -17.11 -21.47 -14.44
CA SER A 12 -17.09 -20.35 -15.38
C SER A 12 -16.37 -20.73 -16.68
N TYR A 13 -16.57 -19.95 -17.74
CA TYR A 13 -15.83 -20.14 -19.00
C TYR A 13 -14.31 -19.92 -18.83
N GLY A 14 -13.95 -19.06 -17.88
CA GLY A 14 -12.58 -18.77 -17.49
C GLY A 14 -12.51 -17.54 -16.59
N VAL A 15 -11.28 -17.13 -16.24
CA VAL A 15 -10.99 -16.10 -15.24
C VAL A 15 -10.16 -15.00 -15.86
N LEU A 16 -10.61 -13.76 -15.73
CA LEU A 16 -9.81 -12.57 -16.03
C LEU A 16 -9.01 -12.20 -14.79
N VAL A 17 -7.69 -12.16 -14.92
CA VAL A 17 -6.77 -11.87 -13.82
C VAL A 17 -6.16 -10.50 -14.07
N ASN A 18 -6.32 -9.58 -13.11
CA ASN A 18 -5.60 -8.31 -13.13
C ASN A 18 -4.13 -8.55 -12.76
N SER A 19 -3.39 -9.10 -13.71
CA SER A 19 -1.96 -9.40 -13.63
C SER A 19 -1.37 -9.46 -15.04
N PHE A 20 -0.05 -9.51 -15.18
CA PHE A 20 0.67 -9.76 -16.44
C PHE A 20 1.64 -10.93 -16.28
N TYR A 21 1.90 -11.64 -17.37
CA TYR A 21 2.58 -12.94 -17.32
C TYR A 21 4.01 -12.84 -16.77
N GLU A 22 4.75 -11.81 -17.17
CA GLU A 22 6.16 -11.61 -16.83
C GLU A 22 6.39 -11.37 -15.34
N MET A 23 5.38 -10.91 -14.60
CA MET A 23 5.47 -10.69 -13.16
C MET A 23 5.42 -12.01 -12.37
N GLU A 24 4.58 -12.94 -12.78
CA GLU A 24 4.28 -14.15 -12.00
C GLU A 24 4.15 -15.40 -12.88
N PRO A 25 5.14 -15.70 -13.76
CA PRO A 25 5.00 -16.71 -14.80
C PRO A 25 4.73 -18.12 -14.22
N ALA A 26 5.36 -18.46 -13.10
CA ALA A 26 5.15 -19.74 -12.43
C ALA A 26 3.70 -19.91 -11.94
N TYR A 27 3.10 -18.85 -11.39
CA TYR A 27 1.73 -18.87 -10.87
C TYR A 27 0.70 -18.81 -11.99
N ALA A 28 0.96 -18.00 -13.03
CA ALA A 28 0.14 -17.95 -14.25
C ALA A 28 0.10 -19.32 -14.96
N ASP A 29 1.25 -20.00 -15.05
CA ASP A 29 1.35 -21.35 -15.60
C ASP A 29 0.64 -22.38 -14.71
N TYR A 30 0.84 -22.32 -13.39
CA TYR A 30 0.19 -23.23 -12.45
C TYR A 30 -1.34 -23.16 -12.56
N TYR A 31 -1.89 -21.95 -12.65
CA TYR A 31 -3.33 -21.73 -12.78
C TYR A 31 -3.92 -22.36 -14.06
N LYS A 32 -3.15 -22.35 -15.17
CA LYS A 32 -3.57 -22.95 -16.44
C LYS A 32 -3.33 -24.47 -16.50
N LYS A 33 -2.12 -24.90 -16.14
CA LYS A 33 -1.62 -26.27 -16.37
C LYS A 33 -2.04 -27.22 -15.24
N ASN A 34 -1.96 -26.77 -14.00
CA ASN A 34 -2.20 -27.62 -12.83
C ASN A 34 -3.65 -27.53 -12.35
N MET A 35 -4.22 -26.33 -12.34
CA MET A 35 -5.62 -26.15 -11.94
C MET A 35 -6.59 -26.38 -13.11
N GLY A 36 -6.09 -26.43 -14.36
CA GLY A 36 -6.92 -26.61 -15.55
C GLY A 36 -7.85 -25.42 -15.83
N ILE A 37 -7.62 -24.26 -15.19
CA ILE A 37 -8.49 -23.10 -15.31
C ILE A 37 -8.05 -22.28 -16.52
N ARG A 38 -9.00 -21.99 -17.40
CA ARG A 38 -8.77 -21.05 -18.50
C ARG A 38 -8.66 -19.64 -17.93
N SER A 39 -7.48 -19.02 -18.01
CA SER A 39 -7.26 -17.66 -17.50
C SER A 39 -6.59 -16.73 -18.50
N TRP A 40 -6.85 -15.44 -18.35
CA TRP A 40 -6.20 -14.36 -19.11
C TRP A 40 -5.68 -13.29 -18.16
N ASN A 41 -4.36 -13.10 -18.19
CA ASN A 41 -3.66 -12.02 -17.51
C ASN A 41 -3.83 -10.76 -18.38
N ILE A 42 -4.66 -9.80 -17.92
CA ILE A 42 -5.03 -8.59 -18.67
C ILE A 42 -4.56 -7.29 -17.97
N GLY A 43 -3.79 -7.43 -16.91
CA GLY A 43 -3.29 -6.31 -16.13
C GLY A 43 -1.98 -5.73 -16.70
N PRO A 44 -1.46 -4.67 -16.07
CA PRO A 44 -2.10 -3.90 -15.00
C PRO A 44 -3.28 -3.06 -15.51
N VAL A 45 -4.51 -3.36 -15.05
CA VAL A 45 -5.70 -2.61 -15.50
C VAL A 45 -5.69 -1.16 -15.00
N SER A 46 -4.83 -0.88 -14.01
CA SER A 46 -4.57 0.46 -13.49
C SER A 46 -3.98 1.41 -14.54
N LEU A 47 -3.29 0.91 -15.55
CA LEU A 47 -2.62 1.72 -16.59
C LEU A 47 -3.59 2.32 -17.62
N CYS A 48 -4.91 2.13 -17.44
CA CYS A 48 -5.90 2.85 -18.23
C CYS A 48 -5.93 4.35 -17.91
N ASN A 49 -5.50 4.77 -16.71
CA ASN A 49 -5.34 6.18 -16.34
C ASN A 49 -3.96 6.68 -16.79
N ARG A 50 -3.91 7.43 -17.90
CA ARG A 50 -2.63 7.77 -18.55
C ARG A 50 -2.11 9.15 -18.18
N ASN A 51 -3.00 10.14 -18.12
CA ASN A 51 -2.62 11.52 -17.84
C ASN A 51 -2.86 11.89 -16.37
N ASN A 52 -2.34 13.04 -15.93
CA ASN A 52 -2.45 13.48 -14.54
C ASN A 52 -3.90 13.72 -14.10
N ILE A 53 -4.78 14.15 -15.00
CA ILE A 53 -6.20 14.38 -14.69
C ILE A 53 -6.87 13.03 -14.38
N ASP A 54 -6.65 12.02 -15.23
CA ASP A 54 -7.19 10.67 -15.02
C ASP A 54 -6.69 10.07 -13.70
N LYS A 55 -5.41 10.29 -13.37
CA LYS A 55 -4.77 9.80 -12.14
C LYS A 55 -5.30 10.50 -10.91
N ALA A 56 -5.47 11.82 -10.96
CA ALA A 56 -6.02 12.62 -9.87
C ALA A 56 -7.49 12.27 -9.56
N GLN A 57 -8.28 12.01 -10.61
CA GLN A 57 -9.70 11.67 -10.49
C GLN A 57 -9.95 10.18 -10.19
N ARG A 58 -8.90 9.36 -10.09
CA ARG A 58 -9.04 7.94 -9.82
C ARG A 58 -9.49 7.70 -8.38
N GLY A 59 -10.69 7.14 -8.24
CA GLY A 59 -11.29 6.79 -6.96
C GLY A 59 -12.18 7.89 -6.41
N LYS A 60 -12.01 8.28 -5.15
CA LYS A 60 -12.79 9.38 -4.54
C LYS A 60 -12.10 10.72 -4.78
N LYS A 61 -12.84 11.81 -4.60
CA LYS A 61 -12.25 13.15 -4.54
C LYS A 61 -11.23 13.21 -3.40
N ALA A 62 -10.02 13.65 -3.70
CA ALA A 62 -8.99 13.86 -2.69
C ALA A 62 -9.40 14.92 -1.68
N SER A 63 -8.97 14.72 -0.44
CA SER A 63 -9.16 15.68 0.67
C SER A 63 -8.11 16.78 0.67
N ILE A 64 -7.17 16.73 -0.28
CA ILE A 64 -6.12 17.72 -0.50
C ILE A 64 -6.25 18.25 -1.92
N ASP A 65 -5.85 19.51 -2.12
CA ASP A 65 -5.73 20.07 -3.46
C ASP A 65 -4.57 19.40 -4.21
N ASP A 66 -4.84 18.93 -5.43
CA ASP A 66 -3.86 18.20 -6.23
C ASP A 66 -2.64 19.06 -6.56
N HIS A 67 -2.84 20.37 -6.83
CA HIS A 67 -1.74 21.28 -7.12
C HIS A 67 -0.87 21.53 -5.89
N TYR A 68 -1.46 21.66 -4.71
CA TYR A 68 -0.70 21.79 -3.47
C TYR A 68 0.11 20.52 -3.17
N CYS A 69 -0.50 19.33 -3.31
CA CYS A 69 0.21 18.06 -3.10
C CYS A 69 1.40 17.89 -4.06
N LEU A 70 1.20 18.21 -5.36
CA LEU A 70 2.27 18.18 -6.35
C LEU A 70 3.34 19.22 -6.07
N SER A 71 2.97 20.46 -5.76
CA SER A 71 3.94 21.52 -5.44
C SER A 71 4.82 21.17 -4.24
N TRP A 72 4.25 20.46 -3.25
CA TRP A 72 5.00 19.97 -2.11
C TRP A 72 6.03 18.90 -2.53
N LEU A 73 5.64 17.99 -3.43
CA LEU A 73 6.52 16.95 -3.98
C LEU A 73 7.60 17.52 -4.91
N ASP A 74 7.26 18.52 -5.72
CA ASP A 74 8.19 19.24 -6.62
C ASP A 74 9.33 19.91 -5.84
N ALA A 75 9.10 20.25 -4.57
CA ALA A 75 10.10 20.83 -3.68
C ALA A 75 11.01 19.79 -2.99
N LYS A 76 10.92 18.50 -3.35
CA LYS A 76 11.72 17.41 -2.77
C LYS A 76 12.71 16.85 -3.79
N GLU A 77 13.80 16.31 -3.27
CA GLU A 77 14.78 15.61 -4.10
C GLU A 77 14.17 14.33 -4.71
N PRO A 78 14.59 13.92 -5.91
CA PRO A 78 14.17 12.65 -6.50
C PRO A 78 14.40 11.45 -5.57
N ASN A 79 13.45 10.52 -5.55
CA ASN A 79 13.47 9.32 -4.70
C ASN A 79 13.68 9.56 -3.19
N SER A 80 13.30 10.74 -2.67
CA SER A 80 13.50 11.09 -1.25
C SER A 80 12.26 10.93 -0.37
N VAL A 81 11.08 10.81 -0.98
CA VAL A 81 9.79 10.79 -0.25
C VAL A 81 9.27 9.38 -0.07
N LEU A 82 8.91 9.01 1.16
CA LEU A 82 8.14 7.82 1.45
C LEU A 82 6.64 8.12 1.36
N TYR A 83 5.91 7.41 0.50
CA TYR A 83 4.46 7.42 0.51
C TYR A 83 3.93 6.33 1.44
N VAL A 84 3.01 6.67 2.36
CA VAL A 84 2.41 5.75 3.32
C VAL A 84 0.90 5.75 3.16
N SER A 85 0.33 4.63 2.73
CA SER A 85 -1.12 4.48 2.55
C SER A 85 -1.57 3.03 2.76
N PHE A 86 -2.55 2.86 3.63
CA PHE A 86 -3.10 1.55 4.01
C PHE A 86 -4.40 1.21 3.25
N GLY A 87 -4.64 1.89 2.12
CA GLY A 87 -5.79 1.66 1.26
C GLY A 87 -7.08 2.30 1.78
N SER A 88 -8.19 1.94 1.12
CA SER A 88 -9.50 2.58 1.37
C SER A 88 -10.32 1.90 2.47
N ILE A 89 -10.03 0.62 2.72
CA ILE A 89 -10.84 -0.27 3.56
C ILE A 89 -10.25 -0.36 4.97
N SER A 90 -8.93 -0.48 5.09
CA SER A 90 -8.24 -0.67 6.35
C SER A 90 -8.42 0.52 7.29
N ARG A 91 -8.54 0.25 8.58
CA ARG A 91 -8.58 1.23 9.67
C ARG A 91 -7.64 0.75 10.77
N LEU A 92 -6.71 1.62 11.15
CA LEU A 92 -5.75 1.37 12.22
C LEU A 92 -6.24 2.03 13.50
N GLY A 93 -6.07 1.34 14.63
CA GLY A 93 -6.33 1.91 15.95
C GLY A 93 -5.37 3.06 16.29
N ALA A 94 -5.78 3.92 17.23
CA ALA A 94 -5.02 5.11 17.62
C ALA A 94 -3.58 4.78 18.10
N ALA A 95 -3.40 3.69 18.84
CA ALA A 95 -2.09 3.24 19.30
C ALA A 95 -1.14 2.88 18.14
N GLN A 96 -1.65 2.21 17.10
CA GLN A 96 -0.84 1.90 15.93
C GLN A 96 -0.49 3.15 15.12
N LEU A 97 -1.45 4.06 14.96
CA LEU A 97 -1.20 5.34 14.30
C LEU A 97 -0.15 6.17 15.04
N LEU A 98 -0.14 6.14 16.38
CA LEU A 98 0.88 6.79 17.20
C LEU A 98 2.29 6.22 16.95
N GLU A 99 2.43 4.88 16.92
CA GLU A 99 3.72 4.25 16.60
C GLU A 99 4.20 4.59 15.19
N ILE A 100 3.28 4.66 14.21
CA ILE A 100 3.62 5.08 12.84
C ILE A 100 4.11 6.54 12.84
N ALA A 101 3.41 7.44 13.52
CA ALA A 101 3.82 8.84 13.63
C ALA A 101 5.23 8.96 14.24
N MET A 102 5.46 8.28 15.37
CA MET A 102 6.78 8.28 16.03
C MET A 102 7.87 7.65 15.15
N GLY A 103 7.56 6.61 14.39
CA GLY A 103 8.48 5.97 13.45
C GLY A 103 8.85 6.89 12.29
N LEU A 104 7.87 7.57 11.69
CA LEU A 104 8.08 8.54 10.62
C LEU A 104 8.93 9.72 11.09
N GLU A 105 8.61 10.30 12.24
CA GLU A 105 9.41 11.38 12.83
C GLU A 105 10.85 10.94 13.13
N ALA A 106 11.04 9.75 13.72
CA ALA A 106 12.37 9.23 14.02
C ALA A 106 13.19 8.89 12.77
N SER A 107 12.55 8.53 11.66
CA SER A 107 13.24 8.21 10.40
C SER A 107 13.91 9.44 9.77
N ASN A 108 13.37 10.65 10.03
CA ASN A 108 13.77 11.90 9.38
C ASN A 108 13.72 11.85 7.84
N VAL A 109 12.98 10.89 7.27
CA VAL A 109 12.71 10.76 5.84
C VAL A 109 11.48 11.61 5.50
N PRO A 110 11.51 12.44 4.44
CA PRO A 110 10.31 13.14 3.98
C PRO A 110 9.19 12.17 3.65
N PHE A 111 7.95 12.48 4.03
CA PHE A 111 6.84 11.54 3.81
C PHE A 111 5.54 12.22 3.41
N ILE A 112 4.71 11.46 2.70
CA ILE A 112 3.27 11.72 2.58
C ILE A 112 2.55 10.57 3.27
N TRP A 113 1.71 10.87 4.26
CA TRP A 113 0.97 9.85 5.02
C TRP A 113 -0.53 10.06 4.91
N VAL A 114 -1.23 9.06 4.36
CA VAL A 114 -2.69 9.04 4.28
C VAL A 114 -3.27 8.42 5.55
N VAL A 115 -3.94 9.25 6.35
CA VAL A 115 -4.54 8.82 7.62
C VAL A 115 -6.04 8.63 7.45
N ARG A 116 -6.50 7.44 7.84
CA ARG A 116 -7.92 7.09 7.93
C ARG A 116 -8.26 6.61 9.32
N MET A 117 -8.96 7.46 10.06
CA MET A 117 -9.47 7.13 11.38
C MET A 117 -10.76 6.31 11.32
N SER A 118 -10.99 5.50 12.35
CA SER A 118 -12.28 4.85 12.56
C SER A 118 -13.34 5.92 12.87
N LYS A 119 -14.60 5.66 12.53
CA LYS A 119 -15.71 6.61 12.74
C LYS A 119 -15.96 6.95 14.22
N ASN A 120 -15.37 6.19 15.14
CA ASN A 120 -15.55 6.36 16.58
C ASN A 120 -14.42 7.13 17.26
N SER A 121 -13.40 7.58 16.53
CA SER A 121 -12.27 8.34 17.06
C SER A 121 -12.34 9.80 16.58
N ASP A 122 -13.13 10.61 17.27
CA ASP A 122 -13.33 12.04 16.95
C ASP A 122 -12.15 12.94 17.36
N ASN A 123 -11.13 12.40 18.04
CA ASN A 123 -10.00 13.19 18.51
C ASN A 123 -8.70 12.71 17.86
N GLU A 124 -7.90 13.65 17.37
CA GLU A 124 -6.54 13.43 16.83
C GLU A 124 -5.50 12.99 17.88
N GLN A 125 -5.95 12.34 18.96
CA GLN A 125 -5.13 11.83 20.06
C GLN A 125 -4.11 10.77 19.63
N PHE A 126 -4.09 10.39 18.35
CA PHE A 126 -3.09 9.47 17.80
C PHE A 126 -1.80 10.17 17.37
N LEU A 127 -1.81 11.50 17.17
CA LEU A 127 -0.59 12.24 16.87
C LEU A 127 0.10 12.68 18.17
N PRO A 128 1.43 12.58 18.28
CA PRO A 128 2.16 13.24 19.35
C PRO A 128 1.86 14.74 19.39
N GLU A 129 1.83 15.33 20.58
CA GLU A 129 1.66 16.78 20.73
C GLU A 129 2.70 17.54 19.88
N GLY A 130 2.27 18.53 19.09
CA GLY A 130 3.12 19.31 18.21
C GLY A 130 3.70 18.56 16.99
N PHE A 131 3.21 17.36 16.66
CA PHE A 131 3.75 16.56 15.56
C PHE A 131 3.71 17.29 14.21
N GLU A 132 2.55 17.83 13.82
CA GLU A 132 2.41 18.51 12.52
C GLU A 132 3.33 19.74 12.41
N GLU A 133 3.51 20.49 13.49
CA GLU A 133 4.43 21.65 13.54
C GLU A 133 5.89 21.19 13.36
N ARG A 134 6.31 20.13 14.03
CA ARG A 134 7.68 19.60 13.88
C ARG A 134 7.92 19.00 12.49
N MET A 135 6.88 18.46 11.87
CA MET A 135 6.94 17.87 10.53
C MET A 135 6.70 18.89 9.42
N GLU A 136 6.51 20.17 9.73
CA GLU A 136 6.33 21.21 8.72
C GLU A 136 7.49 21.18 7.69
N GLY A 137 7.14 21.14 6.41
CA GLY A 137 8.09 21.04 5.31
C GLY A 137 8.77 19.67 5.14
N LYS A 138 8.61 18.72 6.06
CA LYS A 138 9.17 17.35 5.96
C LYS A 138 8.10 16.28 5.76
N GLY A 139 6.96 16.41 6.41
CA GLY A 139 5.83 15.49 6.32
C GLY A 139 4.58 16.19 5.81
N LEU A 140 3.78 15.47 5.04
CA LEU A 140 2.45 15.90 4.60
C LEU A 140 1.42 14.84 4.99
N ILE A 141 0.51 15.20 5.90
CA ILE A 141 -0.60 14.33 6.31
C ILE A 141 -1.83 14.63 5.44
N ILE A 142 -2.37 13.59 4.80
CA ILE A 142 -3.60 13.67 4.01
C ILE A 142 -4.69 12.87 4.72
N ARG A 143 -5.79 13.51 5.08
CA ARG A 143 -6.89 12.85 5.81
C ARG A 143 -7.88 12.23 4.83
N ASP A 144 -8.27 10.98 5.07
CA ASP A 144 -9.21 10.18 4.26
C ASP A 144 -8.71 9.76 2.87
N TRP A 145 -8.73 10.63 1.85
CA TRP A 145 -8.40 10.24 0.47
C TRP A 145 -7.30 11.11 -0.15
N ALA A 146 -6.35 10.47 -0.83
CA ALA A 146 -5.25 11.10 -1.56
C ALA A 146 -5.29 10.70 -3.04
N PRO A 147 -4.74 11.52 -3.95
CA PRO A 147 -4.59 11.17 -5.36
C PRO A 147 -3.44 10.16 -5.54
N GLN A 148 -3.63 8.93 -5.04
CA GLN A 148 -2.56 7.91 -4.89
C GLN A 148 -1.82 7.64 -6.20
N ALA A 149 -2.54 7.46 -7.31
CA ALA A 149 -1.91 7.21 -8.62
C ALA A 149 -1.06 8.39 -9.10
N LEU A 150 -1.40 9.62 -8.71
CA LEU A 150 -0.62 10.81 -9.04
C LEU A 150 0.62 10.93 -8.15
N ILE A 151 0.50 10.62 -6.86
CA ILE A 151 1.61 10.63 -5.90
C ILE A 151 2.65 9.56 -6.29
N LEU A 152 2.22 8.31 -6.50
CA LEU A 152 3.13 7.21 -6.83
C LEU A 152 3.90 7.43 -8.14
N ASP A 153 3.31 8.14 -9.10
CA ASP A 153 3.94 8.44 -10.40
C ASP A 153 4.93 9.62 -10.33
N HIS A 154 5.06 10.28 -9.17
CA HIS A 154 5.89 11.45 -9.02
C HIS A 154 7.38 11.11 -8.77
N PRO A 155 8.35 11.73 -9.48
CA PRO A 155 9.78 11.41 -9.36
C PRO A 155 10.41 11.57 -7.96
N ALA A 156 9.80 12.40 -7.11
CA ALA A 156 10.24 12.57 -5.72
C ALA A 156 9.93 11.37 -4.83
N VAL A 157 8.95 10.53 -5.18
CA VAL A 157 8.57 9.36 -4.38
C VAL A 157 9.60 8.26 -4.60
N GLY A 158 10.24 7.81 -3.52
CA GLY A 158 11.29 6.78 -3.54
C GLY A 158 10.85 5.44 -2.96
N GLY A 159 9.68 5.37 -2.33
CA GLY A 159 9.15 4.13 -1.77
C GLY A 159 7.69 4.22 -1.37
N PHE A 160 7.04 3.06 -1.24
CA PHE A 160 5.64 2.97 -0.88
C PHE A 160 5.41 1.96 0.26
N MET A 161 5.03 2.47 1.43
CA MET A 161 4.53 1.66 2.53
C MET A 161 3.03 1.38 2.34
N THR A 162 2.71 0.10 2.17
CA THR A 162 1.39 -0.35 1.72
C THR A 162 0.87 -1.53 2.52
N HIS A 163 -0.45 -1.56 2.68
CA HIS A 163 -1.18 -2.71 3.21
C HIS A 163 -1.16 -3.96 2.32
N CYS A 164 -0.49 -3.92 1.16
CA CYS A 164 -0.41 -5.03 0.21
C CYS A 164 -1.76 -5.46 -0.38
N GLY A 165 -2.77 -4.59 -0.39
CA GLY A 165 -3.95 -4.82 -1.23
C GLY A 165 -3.56 -4.88 -2.71
N TRP A 166 -4.17 -5.77 -3.49
CA TRP A 166 -3.68 -6.07 -4.84
C TRP A 166 -3.59 -4.84 -5.76
N ASN A 167 -4.60 -3.95 -5.72
CA ASN A 167 -4.60 -2.72 -6.51
C ASN A 167 -3.43 -1.78 -6.15
N SER A 168 -3.17 -1.58 -4.86
CA SER A 168 -2.08 -0.71 -4.40
C SER A 168 -0.71 -1.33 -4.67
N THR A 169 -0.58 -2.64 -4.50
CA THR A 169 0.63 -3.39 -4.88
C THR A 169 0.93 -3.19 -6.36
N PHE A 170 -0.08 -3.33 -7.22
CA PHE A 170 0.06 -3.10 -8.66
C PHE A 170 0.44 -1.67 -9.00
N GLU A 171 -0.19 -0.67 -8.37
CA GLU A 171 0.17 0.73 -8.59
C GLU A 171 1.64 1.01 -8.23
N GLY A 172 2.12 0.49 -7.09
CA GLY A 172 3.52 0.61 -6.69
C GLY A 172 4.49 -0.08 -7.65
N ILE A 173 4.18 -1.31 -8.08
CA ILE A 173 4.97 -2.05 -9.08
C ILE A 173 5.03 -1.26 -10.40
N THR A 174 3.89 -0.76 -10.88
CA THR A 174 3.84 -0.01 -12.14
C THR A 174 4.56 1.34 -12.08
N ALA A 175 4.65 1.93 -10.89
CA ALA A 175 5.43 3.14 -10.64
C ALA A 175 6.93 2.84 -10.49
N GLY A 176 7.34 1.56 -10.43
CA GLY A 176 8.74 1.17 -10.25
C GLY A 176 9.27 1.43 -8.83
N LEU A 177 8.40 1.43 -7.82
CA LEU A 177 8.77 1.76 -6.45
C LEU A 177 9.04 0.51 -5.60
N PRO A 178 10.06 0.54 -4.72
CA PRO A 178 10.20 -0.48 -3.68
C PRO A 178 9.07 -0.34 -2.66
N LEU A 179 8.64 -1.48 -2.09
CA LEU A 179 7.49 -1.56 -1.19
C LEU A 179 7.90 -1.88 0.24
N ILE A 180 7.34 -1.17 1.22
CA ILE A 180 7.34 -1.60 2.62
C ILE A 180 5.99 -2.28 2.88
N THR A 181 6.01 -3.58 3.14
CA THR A 181 4.79 -4.39 3.23
C THR A 181 4.25 -4.43 4.65
N TRP A 182 2.97 -4.06 4.81
CA TRP A 182 2.24 -4.14 6.07
C TRP A 182 0.87 -4.79 5.84
N PRO A 183 0.81 -6.10 5.51
CA PRO A 183 -0.46 -6.78 5.30
C PRO A 183 -1.31 -6.75 6.57
N MET A 184 -2.64 -6.74 6.44
CA MET A 184 -3.56 -6.71 7.58
C MET A 184 -4.65 -7.78 7.51
N PHE A 185 -5.22 -8.04 6.34
CA PHE A 185 -6.33 -8.99 6.18
C PHE A 185 -6.42 -9.54 4.74
N ALA A 186 -7.43 -10.37 4.48
CA ALA A 186 -7.70 -10.98 3.17
C ALA A 186 -6.45 -11.67 2.58
N GLU A 187 -6.16 -11.46 1.30
CA GLU A 187 -5.03 -12.04 0.57
C GLU A 187 -3.73 -11.22 0.71
N GLN A 188 -3.72 -10.14 1.50
CA GLN A 188 -2.59 -9.20 1.59
C GLN A 188 -1.29 -9.88 2.03
N PHE A 189 -1.37 -10.90 2.90
CA PHE A 189 -0.20 -11.68 3.30
C PHE A 189 0.37 -12.50 2.13
N ASN A 190 -0.47 -13.05 1.25
CA ASN A 190 0.02 -13.72 0.04
C ASN A 190 0.67 -12.72 -0.91
N ASN A 191 0.11 -11.51 -1.02
CA ASN A 191 0.68 -10.43 -1.83
C ASN A 191 2.03 -9.96 -1.28
N GLU A 192 2.18 -9.86 0.06
CA GLU A 192 3.46 -9.59 0.71
C GLU A 192 4.50 -10.64 0.31
N GLN A 193 4.15 -11.94 0.35
CA GLN A 193 5.08 -13.02 0.00
C GLN A 193 5.52 -12.92 -1.46
N LEU A 194 4.61 -12.60 -2.38
CA LEU A 194 4.95 -12.33 -3.77
C LEU A 194 5.95 -11.16 -3.89
N VAL A 195 5.66 -10.04 -3.23
CA VAL A 195 6.49 -8.82 -3.29
C VAL A 195 7.89 -9.04 -2.70
N THR A 196 7.96 -9.68 -1.54
CA THR A 196 9.20 -9.76 -0.74
C THR A 196 10.05 -10.96 -1.12
N GLN A 197 9.46 -12.15 -1.30
CA GLN A 197 10.22 -13.38 -1.52
C GLN A 197 10.40 -13.73 -2.99
N VAL A 198 9.39 -13.45 -3.82
CA VAL A 198 9.43 -13.80 -5.26
C VAL A 198 10.01 -12.67 -6.08
N LEU A 199 9.40 -11.48 -6.01
CA LEU A 199 9.80 -10.32 -6.80
C LEU A 199 11.04 -9.63 -6.22
N LYS A 200 11.26 -9.75 -4.90
CA LYS A 200 12.37 -9.12 -4.17
C LYS A 200 12.43 -7.61 -4.38
N ILE A 201 11.27 -6.97 -4.37
CA ILE A 201 11.11 -5.52 -4.53
C ILE A 201 10.57 -4.84 -3.25
N GLY A 202 10.54 -5.56 -2.13
CA GLY A 202 10.03 -4.98 -0.90
C GLY A 202 10.61 -5.60 0.36
N ILE A 203 10.41 -4.88 1.46
CA ILE A 203 10.82 -5.24 2.82
C ILE A 203 9.60 -5.35 3.72
N ARG A 204 9.64 -6.28 4.67
CA ARG A 204 8.54 -6.54 5.61
C ARG A 204 8.57 -5.52 6.74
N SER A 205 7.40 -5.02 7.13
CA SER A 205 7.27 -4.22 8.35
C SER A 205 7.20 -5.07 9.62
N GLY A 206 6.97 -6.38 9.48
CA GLY A 206 6.84 -7.30 10.61
C GLY A 206 5.44 -7.48 11.18
N ASN A 207 4.38 -7.06 10.46
CA ASN A 207 3.04 -7.45 10.87
C ASN A 207 2.74 -8.88 10.42
N ASP A 208 2.70 -9.81 11.37
CA ASP A 208 2.32 -11.21 11.15
C ASP A 208 0.87 -11.52 11.58
N VAL A 209 0.12 -10.51 12.04
CA VAL A 209 -1.22 -10.71 12.59
C VAL A 209 -2.30 -10.50 11.53
N TRP A 210 -2.96 -11.60 11.17
CA TRP A 210 -4.12 -11.59 10.27
C TRP A 210 -5.38 -11.13 11.02
N ASN A 211 -5.89 -9.96 10.67
CA ASN A 211 -7.10 -9.40 11.25
C ASN A 211 -8.34 -9.95 10.56
N SER A 212 -9.32 -10.40 11.36
CA SER A 212 -10.59 -10.93 10.84
C SER A 212 -11.54 -9.84 10.34
N TRP A 213 -11.32 -8.58 10.72
CA TRP A 213 -12.15 -7.43 10.37
C TRP A 213 -11.29 -6.26 9.85
N MET A 214 -11.95 -5.29 9.21
CA MET A 214 -11.28 -4.11 8.60
C MET A 214 -10.67 -3.15 9.64
N GLU A 215 -11.05 -3.32 10.91
CA GLU A 215 -10.52 -2.63 12.08
C GLU A 215 -9.70 -3.64 12.87
N GLY A 216 -8.40 -3.36 13.02
CA GLY A 216 -7.49 -4.17 13.82
C GLY A 216 -7.07 -3.43 15.09
N ASP A 217 -7.15 -4.11 16.23
CA ASP A 217 -6.70 -3.59 17.54
C ASP A 217 -5.24 -3.94 17.85
N THR A 218 -4.60 -4.74 17.00
CA THR A 218 -3.21 -5.18 17.19
C THR A 218 -2.24 -4.07 16.83
N VAL A 219 -1.25 -3.88 17.70
CA VAL A 219 -0.17 -2.91 17.52
C VAL A 219 1.12 -3.66 17.19
N CYS A 220 1.71 -3.38 16.03
CA CYS A 220 3.09 -3.71 15.72
C CYS A 220 3.97 -2.56 16.19
N ASP A 221 4.92 -2.89 17.06
CA ASP A 221 5.84 -1.93 17.67
C ASP A 221 7.24 -2.00 17.03
N LYS A 222 8.17 -1.19 17.56
CA LYS A 222 9.55 -1.09 17.08
C LYS A 222 10.33 -2.41 17.15
N GLY A 223 9.98 -3.32 18.07
CA GLY A 223 10.61 -4.63 18.19
C GLY A 223 10.32 -5.48 16.96
N ASN A 224 9.04 -5.60 16.58
CA ASN A 224 8.61 -6.38 15.42
C ASN A 224 9.22 -5.86 14.10
N VAL A 225 9.33 -4.53 13.95
CA VAL A 225 9.90 -3.92 12.74
C VAL A 225 11.39 -4.21 12.61
N ARG A 226 12.15 -4.14 13.71
CA ARG A 226 13.61 -4.37 13.68
C ARG A 226 13.99 -5.79 13.29
N GLU A 227 13.33 -6.78 13.89
CA GLU A 227 13.56 -8.20 13.54
C GLU A 227 13.31 -8.46 12.05
N SER A 228 12.33 -7.77 11.46
CA SER A 228 12.00 -7.91 10.04
C SER A 228 13.07 -7.32 9.12
N CYS A 229 13.60 -6.14 9.45
CA CYS A 229 14.69 -5.52 8.69
C CYS A 229 15.98 -6.37 8.75
N ASP A 230 16.33 -6.90 9.93
CA ASP A 230 17.54 -7.69 10.10
C ASP A 230 17.45 -9.03 9.35
N SER A 231 16.25 -9.59 9.18
CA SER A 231 16.02 -10.84 8.42
C SER A 231 16.13 -10.71 6.90
N THR A 232 16.16 -9.47 6.37
CA THR A 232 16.27 -9.22 4.92
C THR A 232 17.70 -9.03 4.42
N ASP A 233 18.69 -8.99 5.33
CA ASP A 233 20.12 -8.85 5.02
C ASP A 233 20.86 -10.19 4.83
N GLU A 234 20.16 -11.34 4.90
CA GLU A 234 20.67 -12.71 4.59
C GLU A 234 20.25 -13.22 3.21
#